data_AF-A0A1G8IIB1-F1
#
_entry.id   AF-A0A1G8IIB1-F1
#
_cell.length_a   1.000
_cell.length_b   1.000
_cell.length_c   1.000
_cell.angle_alpha   90.00
_cell.angle_beta   90.00
_cell.angle_gamma   90.00
#
_symmetry.space_group_name_H-M   'P 1'
#
loop_
_entity.id
_entity.type
_entity.pdbx_description
1 polymer ?
#
loop_
_entity_poly.entity_id
_entity_poly.type
_entity_poly.pdbx_seq_one_letter_code
_entity_poly.pdbx_strand_id
1 'polypeptide(L)'
;MEHGIPIPAGIRNEALWLKRCRKIHARAKDLLEGRLSVIETARAMNVLALWTRAENEPEFQLFRAITSETDHLPVGDVRQYWAPEALAREDIDIRAAENRWRHQALVASAQLIQRYQWAAGRRRAGRSVE
;
A
#
# COMPACT_ATOMS: atom_id res chain seq x y z
N MET A 1 -0.61 10.06 25.42
CA MET A 1 -0.02 9.95 24.08
C MET A 1 0.76 8.66 24.04
N GLU A 2 0.30 7.62 23.36
CA GLU A 2 1.16 6.47 23.04
C GLU A 2 0.73 5.92 21.67
N HIS A 3 1.55 6.21 20.67
CA HIS A 3 1.60 5.46 19.44
C HIS A 3 2.67 4.38 19.70
N GLY A 4 2.38 3.10 19.42
CA GLY A 4 3.37 2.03 19.64
C GLY A 4 4.65 2.18 18.79
N ILE A 5 4.69 3.18 17.90
CA ILE A 5 5.82 3.54 17.05
C ILE A 5 6.09 5.05 17.24
N PRO A 6 7.32 5.46 17.58
CA PRO A 6 7.68 6.87 17.68
C PRO A 6 7.58 7.55 16.31
N ILE A 7 7.20 8.84 16.31
CA ILE A 7 7.13 9.63 15.07
C ILE A 7 8.57 9.81 14.54
N PRO A 8 8.85 9.46 13.27
CA PRO A 8 10.18 9.61 12.70
C PRO A 8 10.64 11.08 12.68
N ALA A 9 11.95 11.29 12.89
CA ALA A 9 12.56 12.60 12.82
C ALA A 9 12.28 13.28 11.46
N GLY A 10 12.00 14.58 11.49
CA GLY A 10 11.71 15.38 10.29
C GLY A 10 10.25 15.36 9.84
N ILE A 11 9.36 14.60 10.49
CA ILE A 11 7.91 14.74 10.32
C ILE A 11 7.45 15.99 11.08
N ARG A 12 7.01 17.01 10.34
CA ARG A 12 6.51 18.28 10.90
C ARG A 12 4.99 18.33 11.07
N ASN A 13 4.27 17.46 10.37
CA ASN A 13 2.80 17.39 10.41
C ASN A 13 2.36 15.99 10.86
N GLU A 14 2.23 15.85 12.18
CA GLU A 14 1.88 14.57 12.83
C GLU A 14 0.49 14.07 12.41
N ALA A 15 -0.50 14.96 12.32
CA ALA A 15 -1.85 14.59 11.93
C ALA A 15 -1.89 13.99 10.51
N LEU A 16 -1.14 14.58 9.57
CA LEU A 16 -1.02 14.07 8.22
C LEU A 16 -0.24 12.74 8.19
N TRP A 17 0.82 12.62 8.98
CA TRP A 17 1.57 11.37 9.14
C TRP A 17 0.66 10.24 9.66
N LEU A 18 -0.14 10.49 10.70
CA LEU A 18 -1.12 9.52 11.22
C LEU A 18 -2.16 9.13 10.18
N LYS A 19 -2.63 10.08 9.36
CA LYS A 19 -3.55 9.79 8.25
C LYS A 19 -2.90 8.86 7.22
N ARG A 20 -1.60 9.01 6.95
CA ARG A 20 -0.84 8.15 6.03
C ARG A 20 -0.59 6.76 6.63
N CYS A 21 -0.26 6.65 7.91
CA CYS A 21 -0.18 5.37 8.62
C CYS A 21 -1.50 4.58 8.58
N ARG A 22 -2.64 5.27 8.71
CA ARG A 22 -3.96 4.65 8.50
C ARG A 22 -4.17 4.16 7.07
N LYS A 23 -3.69 4.92 6.09
CA LYS A 23 -3.77 4.52 4.68
C LYS A 23 -2.93 3.29 4.39
N ILE A 24 -1.75 3.13 5.01
CA ILE A 24 -0.95 1.90 4.90
C ILE A 24 -1.77 0.70 5.33
N HIS A 25 -2.33 0.73 6.55
CA HIS A 25 -3.20 -0.34 7.04
C HIS A 25 -4.39 -0.60 6.09
N ALA A 26 -5.06 0.45 5.61
CA ALA A 26 -6.20 0.31 4.71
C ALA A 26 -5.82 -0.37 3.39
N ARG A 27 -4.70 0.01 2.76
CA ARG A 27 -4.26 -0.56 1.48
C ARG A 27 -3.79 -2.00 1.61
N ALA A 28 -3.10 -2.34 2.70
CA ALA A 28 -2.74 -3.72 2.98
C ALA A 28 -4.01 -4.59 3.15
N LYS A 29 -5.03 -4.07 3.83
CA LYS A 29 -6.32 -4.74 3.98
C LYS A 29 -7.07 -4.88 2.66
N ASP A 30 -7.06 -3.84 1.82
CA ASP A 30 -7.69 -3.88 0.50
C ASP A 30 -7.08 -4.98 -0.38
N LEU A 31 -5.76 -5.21 -0.33
CA LEU A 31 -5.12 -6.31 -1.06
C LEU A 31 -5.57 -7.68 -0.53
N LEU A 32 -5.58 -7.88 0.79
CA LEU A 32 -6.04 -9.15 1.38
C LEU A 32 -7.52 -9.46 1.06
N GLU A 33 -8.35 -8.42 0.97
CA GLU A 33 -9.77 -8.54 0.66
C GLU A 33 -10.05 -8.50 -0.86
N GLY A 34 -9.00 -8.48 -1.70
CA GLY A 34 -9.12 -8.52 -3.16
C GLY A 34 -9.68 -7.26 -3.81
N ARG A 35 -9.74 -6.13 -3.07
CA ARG A 35 -10.21 -4.83 -3.59
C ARG A 35 -9.15 -4.07 -4.37
N LEU A 36 -7.87 -4.36 -4.15
CA LEU A 36 -6.76 -3.85 -4.92
C LEU A 36 -5.92 -5.01 -5.44
N SER A 37 -5.35 -4.85 -6.63
CA SER A 37 -4.36 -5.77 -7.17
C SER A 37 -3.00 -5.64 -6.45
N VAL A 38 -2.08 -6.57 -6.69
CA VAL A 38 -0.72 -6.52 -6.16
C VAL A 38 0.00 -5.26 -6.66
N ILE A 39 -0.07 -4.97 -7.96
CA ILE A 39 0.60 -3.81 -8.57
C ILE A 39 -0.01 -2.50 -8.07
N GLU A 40 -1.34 -2.40 -7.99
CA GLU A 40 -2.02 -1.22 -7.45
C GLU A 40 -1.62 -0.95 -6.00
N THR A 41 -1.56 -2.02 -5.19
CA THR A 41 -1.13 -1.94 -3.81
C THR A 41 0.34 -1.53 -3.70
N ALA A 42 1.23 -2.11 -4.52
CA ALA A 42 2.65 -1.77 -4.55
C ALA A 42 2.88 -0.28 -4.83
N ARG A 43 2.22 0.25 -5.87
CA ARG A 43 2.30 1.68 -6.23
C ARG A 43 1.81 2.57 -5.09
N ALA A 44 0.68 2.22 -4.46
CA ALA A 44 0.15 2.97 -3.31
C ALA A 44 1.08 2.92 -2.10
N MET A 45 1.64 1.74 -1.78
CA MET A 45 2.57 1.54 -0.67
C MET A 45 3.88 2.28 -0.86
N ASN A 46 4.44 2.29 -2.09
CA ASN A 46 5.69 2.99 -2.39
C ASN A 46 5.61 4.49 -2.07
N VAL A 47 4.49 5.14 -2.46
CA VAL A 47 4.26 6.56 -2.14
C VAL A 47 4.04 6.77 -0.64
N LEU A 48 3.29 5.89 0.02
CA LEU A 48 3.05 5.99 1.46
C LEU A 48 4.34 5.83 2.27
N ALA A 49 5.20 4.88 1.88
CA ALA A 49 6.49 4.63 2.53
C ALA A 49 7.35 5.89 2.58
N LEU A 50 7.49 6.59 1.45
CA LEU A 50 8.20 7.87 1.35
C LEU A 50 7.64 8.91 2.32
N TRP A 51 6.32 9.01 2.39
CA TRP A 51 5.66 10.00 3.21
C TRP A 51 5.62 9.69 4.71
N THR A 52 5.82 8.43 5.09
CA THR A 52 5.90 7.98 6.48
C THR A 52 7.31 7.70 6.94
N ARG A 53 8.31 7.84 6.07
CA ARG A 53 9.73 7.51 6.31
C ARG A 53 9.95 6.02 6.62
N ALA A 54 9.20 5.15 5.96
CA ALA A 54 9.19 3.71 6.17
C ALA A 54 9.89 2.94 5.02
N GLU A 55 10.55 3.61 4.08
CA GLU A 55 11.12 3.01 2.86
C GLU A 55 12.15 1.92 3.13
N ASN A 56 12.77 1.96 4.32
CA ASN A 56 13.78 0.99 4.72
C ASN A 56 13.21 -0.26 5.39
N GLU A 57 11.90 -0.33 5.66
CA GLU A 57 11.31 -1.55 6.21
C GLU A 57 11.19 -2.62 5.09
N PRO A 58 11.42 -3.92 5.41
CA PRO A 58 11.47 -4.98 4.41
C PRO A 58 10.22 -5.09 3.53
N GLU A 59 9.04 -4.89 4.11
CA GLU A 59 7.76 -4.96 3.40
C GLU A 59 7.65 -3.83 2.36
N PHE A 60 8.14 -2.62 2.67
CA PHE A 60 8.14 -1.50 1.72
C PHE A 60 9.23 -1.64 0.65
N GLN A 61 10.37 -2.26 0.98
CA GLN A 61 11.37 -2.60 -0.04
C GLN A 61 10.83 -3.61 -1.05
N LEU A 62 10.04 -4.59 -0.61
CA LEU A 62 9.33 -5.52 -1.49
C LEU A 62 8.35 -4.78 -2.41
N PHE A 63 7.48 -3.92 -1.87
CA PHE A 63 6.54 -3.14 -2.70
C PHE A 63 7.26 -2.18 -3.66
N ARG A 64 8.41 -1.64 -3.27
CA ARG A 64 9.26 -0.85 -4.17
C ARG A 64 9.82 -1.71 -5.30
N ALA A 65 10.27 -2.93 -5.03
CA ALA A 65 10.75 -3.86 -6.06
C ALA A 65 9.63 -4.21 -7.06
N ILE A 66 8.42 -4.54 -6.57
CA ILE A 66 7.25 -4.79 -7.43
C ILE A 66 6.96 -3.55 -8.29
N THR A 67 6.95 -2.37 -7.68
CA THR A 67 6.68 -1.11 -8.40
C THR A 67 7.72 -0.87 -9.50
N SER A 68 8.99 -1.13 -9.22
CA SER A 68 10.07 -0.97 -10.21
C SER A 68 10.03 -1.99 -11.33
N GLU A 69 9.61 -3.22 -11.06
CA GLU A 69 9.45 -4.25 -12.11
C GLU A 69 8.26 -3.94 -13.02
N THR A 70 7.22 -3.29 -12.48
CA THR A 70 5.91 -3.12 -13.14
C THR A 70 5.59 -1.67 -13.49
N ASP A 71 6.58 -0.78 -13.47
CA ASP A 71 6.40 0.66 -13.70
C ASP A 71 5.91 1.00 -15.12
N HIS A 72 6.40 0.25 -16.11
CA HIS A 72 6.04 0.37 -17.52
C HIS A 72 4.65 -0.19 -17.85
N LEU A 73 4.06 -1.00 -16.96
CA LEU A 73 2.78 -1.67 -17.23
C LEU A 73 1.57 -0.72 -17.04
N PRO A 74 0.57 -0.77 -17.93
CA PRO A 74 -0.60 0.09 -17.85
C PRO A 74 -1.62 -0.42 -16.81
N VAL A 75 -1.34 -0.15 -15.54
CA VAL A 75 -2.22 -0.46 -14.41
C VAL A 75 -2.88 0.83 -13.87
N GLY A 76 -4.19 0.77 -13.64
CA GLY A 76 -4.99 1.90 -13.14
C GLY A 76 -5.36 2.91 -14.23
N ASP A 77 -5.45 4.19 -13.85
CA ASP A 77 -6.00 5.25 -14.70
C ASP A 77 -5.24 5.49 -15.99
N VAL A 78 -3.95 5.12 -16.07
CA VAL A 78 -3.13 5.30 -17.29
C VAL A 78 -3.68 4.53 -18.49
N ARG A 79 -4.46 3.46 -18.25
CA ARG A 79 -5.06 2.63 -19.32
C ARG A 79 -5.93 3.43 -20.28
N GLN A 80 -6.50 4.56 -19.84
CA GLN A 80 -7.32 5.42 -20.69
C GLN A 80 -6.55 6.05 -21.87
N TYR A 81 -5.22 6.07 -21.80
CA TYR A 81 -4.34 6.64 -22.81
C TYR A 81 -3.69 5.59 -23.74
N TRP A 82 -4.04 4.32 -23.58
CA TRP A 82 -3.43 3.22 -24.33
C TRP A 82 -4.39 2.69 -25.40
N ALA A 83 -3.82 2.26 -26.52
CA ALA A 83 -4.58 1.55 -27.56
C ALA A 83 -5.10 0.20 -27.03
N PRO A 84 -6.32 -0.24 -27.40
CA PRO A 84 -6.89 -1.50 -26.94
C PRO A 84 -6.00 -2.72 -27.22
N GLU A 85 -5.33 -2.77 -28.36
CA GLU A 85 -4.45 -3.87 -28.76
C GLU A 85 -3.19 -3.92 -27.88
N ALA A 86 -2.65 -2.75 -27.51
CA ALA A 86 -1.53 -2.66 -26.60
C ALA A 86 -1.95 -3.12 -25.19
N LEU A 87 -3.12 -2.70 -24.70
CA LEU A 87 -3.65 -3.15 -23.41
C LEU A 87 -3.80 -4.67 -23.36
N ALA A 88 -4.34 -5.29 -24.41
CA ALA A 88 -4.52 -6.74 -24.47
C ALA A 88 -3.18 -7.51 -24.37
N ARG A 89 -2.12 -6.97 -24.99
CA ARG A 89 -0.76 -7.51 -24.89
C ARG A 89 -0.20 -7.36 -23.47
N GLU A 90 -0.19 -6.14 -22.93
CA GLU A 90 0.39 -5.87 -21.60
C GLU A 90 -0.40 -6.55 -20.47
N ASP A 91 -1.69 -6.84 -20.67
CA ASP A 91 -2.51 -7.58 -19.70
C ASP A 91 -1.97 -9.00 -19.43
N ILE A 92 -1.22 -9.59 -20.38
CA ILE A 92 -0.52 -10.87 -20.18
C ILE A 92 0.58 -10.70 -19.13
N ASP A 93 1.41 -9.66 -19.29
CA ASP A 93 2.54 -9.38 -18.40
C ASP A 93 2.06 -8.90 -17.02
N ILE A 94 0.99 -8.10 -16.98
CA ILE A 94 0.30 -7.75 -15.73
C ILE A 94 -0.13 -9.00 -14.98
N ARG A 95 -0.82 -9.94 -15.64
CA ARG A 95 -1.25 -11.19 -14.99
C ARG A 95 -0.06 -12.02 -14.51
N ALA A 96 1.02 -12.09 -15.30
CA ALA A 96 2.22 -12.82 -14.92
C ALA A 96 2.89 -12.21 -13.67
N ALA A 97 3.04 -10.89 -13.62
CA ALA A 97 3.58 -10.18 -12.47
C ALA A 97 2.68 -10.31 -11.22
N GLU A 98 1.37 -10.11 -11.38
CA GLU A 98 0.39 -10.30 -10.30
C GLU A 98 0.49 -11.69 -9.68
N ASN A 99 0.59 -12.74 -10.50
CA ASN A 99 0.71 -14.11 -10.01
C ASN A 99 2.06 -14.38 -9.33
N ARG A 100 3.16 -13.91 -9.94
CA ARG A 100 4.53 -14.05 -9.41
C ARG A 100 4.64 -13.47 -8.00
N TRP A 101 4.12 -12.25 -7.80
CA TRP A 101 4.31 -11.49 -6.56
C TRP A 101 3.22 -11.75 -5.51
N ARG A 102 2.08 -12.37 -5.89
CA ARG A 102 0.90 -12.54 -5.04
C ARG A 102 1.22 -13.04 -3.64
N HIS A 103 1.92 -14.15 -3.53
CA HIS A 103 2.20 -14.75 -2.22
C HIS A 103 2.99 -13.80 -1.31
N GLN A 104 4.08 -13.21 -1.81
CA GLN A 104 4.93 -12.31 -1.03
C GLN A 104 4.19 -11.02 -0.65
N ALA A 105 3.39 -10.46 -1.57
CA ALA A 105 2.62 -9.25 -1.34
C ALA A 105 1.51 -9.46 -0.29
N LEU A 106 0.86 -10.63 -0.28
CA LEU A 106 -0.13 -10.99 0.74
C LEU A 106 0.52 -11.16 2.13
N VAL A 107 1.67 -11.84 2.21
CA VAL A 107 2.42 -12.00 3.47
C VAL A 107 2.86 -10.65 4.03
N ALA A 108 3.47 -9.79 3.19
CA ALA A 108 3.87 -8.45 3.58
C ALA A 108 2.67 -7.59 4.02
N SER A 109 1.53 -7.72 3.35
CA SER A 109 0.31 -7.00 3.73
C SER A 109 -0.24 -7.44 5.07
N ALA A 110 -0.25 -8.74 5.37
CA ALA A 110 -0.66 -9.24 6.68
C ALA A 110 0.24 -8.68 7.81
N GLN A 111 1.56 -8.63 7.58
CA GLN A 111 2.52 -8.04 8.52
C GLN A 111 2.27 -6.54 8.72
N LEU A 112 2.01 -5.79 7.64
CA LEU A 112 1.70 -4.37 7.71
C LEU A 112 0.38 -4.10 8.43
N ILE A 113 -0.65 -4.92 8.26
CA ILE A 113 -1.91 -4.80 9.02
C ILE A 113 -1.63 -4.93 10.52
N GLN A 114 -0.89 -5.96 10.93
CA GLN A 114 -0.53 -6.16 12.33
C GLN A 114 0.29 -4.98 12.86
N ARG A 115 1.30 -4.52 12.11
CA ARG A 115 2.18 -3.40 12.51
C ARG A 115 1.42 -2.08 12.63
N TYR A 116 0.46 -1.80 11.75
CA TYR A 116 -0.27 -0.53 11.68
C TYR A 116 -1.67 -0.57 12.32
N GLN A 117 -2.04 -1.64 13.03
CA GLN A 117 -3.34 -1.77 13.71
C GLN A 117 -3.63 -0.61 14.68
N TRP A 118 -2.59 -0.08 15.34
CA TRP A 118 -2.68 1.07 16.26
C TRP A 118 -3.17 2.33 15.56
N ALA A 119 -2.89 2.49 14.26
CA ALA A 119 -3.31 3.65 13.49
C ALA A 119 -4.81 3.56 13.16
N ALA A 120 -5.29 2.35 12.87
CA ALA A 120 -6.68 2.06 12.51
C ALA A 120 -7.65 2.11 13.71
N GLY A 121 -7.20 1.74 14.91
CA GLY A 121 -8.05 1.57 16.10
C GLY A 121 -8.71 2.84 16.67
N ARG A 122 -8.33 4.06 16.25
CA ARG A 122 -8.85 5.31 16.84
C ARG A 122 -10.11 5.88 16.15
N ARG A 123 -11.06 5.03 15.77
CA ARG A 123 -12.36 5.48 15.24
C ARG A 123 -13.61 4.88 15.94
N ARG A 124 -13.44 4.26 17.10
CA ARG A 124 -14.54 3.60 17.86
C ARG A 124 -14.63 3.90 19.36
N ALA A 125 -13.89 4.87 19.90
CA ALA A 125 -13.99 5.27 21.32
C ALA A 125 -14.62 6.67 21.50
N GLY A 126 -15.69 6.97 20.74
CA GLY A 126 -16.34 8.28 20.76
C GLY A 126 -17.83 8.26 20.40
N ARG A 127 -18.50 7.12 20.58
CA ARG A 127 -19.96 7.02 20.55
C ARG A 127 -20.41 6.07 21.65
N SER A 128 -20.33 6.55 22.89
CA SER A 128 -21.35 6.28 23.89
C SER A 128 -22.06 7.60 24.10
N VAL A 129 -23.19 7.73 23.41
CA VAL A 129 -24.25 8.66 23.76
C VAL A 129 -25.21 7.83 24.62
N GLU A 130 -25.56 8.40 25.77
CA GLU A 130 -26.48 7.93 26.82
C GLU A 130 -26.02 6.72 27.67
#